data_AF-K9WEU2-F1
#
_entry.id   AF-K9WEU2-F1
#
_cell.length_a   1.000
_cell.length_b   1.000
_cell.length_c   1.000
_cell.angle_alpha   90.00
_cell.angle_beta   90.00
_cell.angle_gamma   90.00
#
_symmetry.space_group_name_H-M   'P 1'
#
loop_
_entity.id
_entity.type
_entity.pdbx_description
1 polymer ?
#
loop_
_entity_poly.entity_id
_entity_poly.type
_entity_poly.pdbx_seq_one_letter_code
_entity_poly.pdbx_strand_id
1 'polypeptide(L)'
;MRTFKANQRKANNHRASGRRIAQEIEIIRAALKRRGYRIRKQPKQAAWAVYVTDDKFYLLTYQPAPISAWVLHPQDNDSTRATLSNLIQRALTKQPAGNTRRNS
;
A
#
# COMPACT_ATOMS: atom_id res chain seq x y z
N MET A 1 -1.68 31.43 -36.64
CA MET A 1 -1.04 30.12 -36.43
C MET A 1 -0.80 29.89 -34.94
N ARG A 2 -1.69 29.14 -34.28
CA ARG A 2 -1.54 28.55 -32.93
C ARG A 2 -1.45 27.03 -33.20
N THR A 3 -0.65 26.18 -32.54
CA THR A 3 -0.55 25.98 -31.09
C THR A 3 0.64 25.06 -30.79
N PHE A 4 1.20 25.24 -29.60
CA PHE A 4 2.22 24.44 -28.92
C PHE A 4 1.96 22.93 -28.94
N LYS A 5 2.98 22.12 -29.25
CA LYS A 5 3.08 20.75 -28.72
C LYS A 5 4.24 20.67 -27.73
N ALA A 6 3.90 21.01 -26.50
CA ALA A 6 4.70 20.73 -25.33
C ALA A 6 4.81 19.21 -25.11
N ASN A 7 6.06 18.76 -24.96
CA ASN A 7 6.47 17.95 -23.82
C ASN A 7 5.74 16.60 -23.62
N GLN A 8 6.00 15.64 -24.50
CA GLN A 8 5.80 14.22 -24.19
C GLN A 8 6.89 13.72 -23.22
N ARG A 9 6.76 14.09 -21.95
CA ARG A 9 7.39 13.40 -20.81
C ARG A 9 6.32 13.16 -19.77
N LYS A 10 5.57 12.07 -19.89
CA LYS A 10 4.81 11.38 -18.79
C LYS A 10 3.91 10.28 -19.37
N ALA A 11 4.50 9.23 -19.92
CA ALA A 11 3.73 8.02 -20.28
C ALA A 11 4.34 6.71 -19.77
N ASN A 12 5.39 6.76 -18.93
CA ASN A 12 6.06 5.54 -18.44
C ASN A 12 5.92 5.26 -16.94
N ASN A 13 5.20 6.08 -16.15
CA ASN A 13 5.19 5.90 -14.69
C ASN A 13 3.97 5.13 -14.11
N HIS A 14 2.94 4.84 -14.91
CA HIS A 14 1.75 4.13 -14.41
C HIS A 14 1.90 2.60 -14.39
N ARG A 15 2.79 2.02 -15.21
CA ARG A 15 2.98 0.56 -15.29
C ARG A 15 3.84 -0.02 -14.16
N ALA A 16 4.80 0.73 -13.63
CA ALA A 16 5.68 0.27 -12.55
C ALA A 16 4.96 0.18 -11.19
N SER A 17 3.92 0.99 -11.00
CA SER A 17 3.19 1.09 -9.73
C SER A 17 2.42 -0.20 -9.41
N GLY A 18 1.78 -0.83 -10.40
CA GLY A 18 0.99 -2.05 -10.18
C GLY A 18 1.81 -3.25 -9.71
N ARG A 19 3.02 -3.44 -10.24
CA ARG A 19 3.91 -4.55 -9.86
C ARG A 19 4.44 -4.38 -8.44
N ARG A 20 4.80 -3.15 -8.06
CA ARG A 20 5.23 -2.83 -6.69
C ARG A 20 4.10 -3.06 -5.69
N ILE A 21 2.90 -2.56 -5.98
CA ILE A 21 1.72 -2.76 -5.11
C ILE A 21 1.40 -4.25 -4.95
N ALA A 22 1.54 -5.05 -6.02
CA ALA A 22 1.35 -6.50 -5.95
C ALA A 22 2.36 -7.19 -5.00
N GLN A 23 3.64 -6.83 -5.06
CA GLN A 23 4.66 -7.39 -4.16
C GLN A 23 4.45 -6.92 -2.71
N GLU A 24 4.16 -5.63 -2.52
CA GLU A 24 3.91 -5.07 -1.20
C GLU A 24 2.68 -5.71 -0.55
N ILE A 25 1.60 -5.94 -1.30
CA ILE A 25 0.42 -6.61 -0.74
C ILE A 25 0.68 -8.08 -0.41
N GLU A 26 1.53 -8.78 -1.15
CA GLU A 26 1.93 -10.16 -0.81
C GLU A 26 2.70 -10.20 0.50
N ILE A 27 3.61 -9.25 0.71
CA ILE A 27 4.38 -9.12 1.95
C ILE A 27 3.47 -8.75 3.12
N ILE A 28 2.56 -7.79 2.92
CA ILE A 28 1.56 -7.40 3.92
C ILE A 28 0.68 -8.59 4.27
N ARG A 29 0.18 -9.33 3.27
CA ARG A 29 -0.63 -10.53 3.45
C ARG A 29 0.14 -11.60 4.23
N ALA A 30 1.42 -11.82 3.94
CA ALA A 30 2.25 -12.76 4.68
C ALA A 30 2.43 -12.33 6.15
N ALA A 31 2.72 -11.05 6.39
CA ALA A 31 2.89 -10.50 7.73
C ALA A 31 1.60 -10.58 8.57
N LEU A 32 0.46 -10.27 7.96
CA LEU A 32 -0.87 -10.38 8.58
C LEU A 32 -1.22 -11.84 8.88
N LYS A 33 -0.98 -12.76 7.94
CA LYS A 33 -1.22 -14.20 8.13
C LYS A 33 -0.42 -14.77 9.30
N ARG A 34 0.85 -14.35 9.46
CA ARG A 34 1.70 -14.74 10.61
C ARG A 34 1.12 -14.33 11.97
N ARG A 35 0.31 -13.28 11.99
CA ARG A 35 -0.38 -12.79 13.19
C ARG A 35 -1.81 -13.33 13.33
N GLY A 36 -2.28 -14.16 12.39
CA GLY A 36 -3.63 -14.72 12.39
C GLY A 36 -4.69 -13.85 11.72
N TYR A 37 -4.34 -12.70 11.13
CA TYR A 37 -5.30 -11.83 10.46
C TYR A 37 -5.66 -12.33 9.06
N ARG A 38 -6.92 -12.14 8.67
CA ARG A 38 -7.42 -12.49 7.33
C ARG A 38 -7.48 -11.24 6.45
N ILE A 39 -7.00 -11.34 5.21
CA ILE A 39 -7.03 -10.23 4.24
C ILE A 39 -7.70 -10.65 2.91
N ARG A 40 -8.70 -9.88 2.49
CA ARG A 40 -9.45 -10.10 1.24
C ARG A 40 -9.32 -8.88 0.33
N LYS A 41 -8.98 -9.12 -0.94
CA LYS A 41 -8.97 -8.07 -1.96
C LYS A 41 -10.40 -7.72 -2.36
N GLN A 42 -10.71 -6.44 -2.48
CA GLN A 42 -11.98 -5.97 -3.00
C GLN A 42 -11.99 -6.08 -4.54
N PRO A 43 -13.06 -6.64 -5.15
CA PRO A 43 -13.10 -6.88 -6.59
C PRO A 43 -13.20 -5.60 -7.43
N LYS A 44 -13.74 -4.51 -6.87
CA LYS A 44 -14.01 -3.25 -7.59
C LYS A 44 -13.00 -2.12 -7.29
N GLN A 45 -12.08 -2.31 -6.35
CA GLN A 45 -11.20 -1.24 -5.85
C GLN A 45 -9.80 -1.78 -5.51
N ALA A 46 -8.79 -0.92 -5.56
CA ALA A 46 -7.46 -1.17 -5.00
C ALA A 46 -7.49 -1.06 -3.46
N ALA A 47 -8.40 -1.81 -2.84
CA ALA A 47 -8.67 -1.85 -1.42
C ALA A 47 -8.65 -3.31 -0.96
N TRP A 48 -8.16 -3.54 0.25
CA TRP A 48 -8.08 -4.85 0.87
C TRP A 48 -8.68 -4.80 2.27
N ALA A 49 -9.71 -5.61 2.52
CA ALA A 49 -10.30 -5.72 3.85
C ALA A 49 -9.43 -6.62 4.73
N VAL A 50 -8.94 -6.07 5.83
CA VAL A 50 -8.19 -6.76 6.89
C VAL A 50 -9.16 -7.01 8.04
N TYR A 51 -9.53 -8.27 8.24
CA TYR A 51 -10.43 -8.70 9.31
C TYR A 51 -9.61 -8.93 10.59
N VAL A 52 -9.99 -8.23 11.64
CA VAL A 52 -9.43 -8.38 12.99
C VAL A 52 -10.29 -9.36 13.79
N THR A 53 -11.60 -9.17 13.74
CA THR A 53 -12.61 -10.07 14.30
C THR A 53 -13.67 -10.33 13.23
N ASP A 54 -14.68 -11.15 13.56
CA ASP A 54 -15.78 -11.45 12.63
C ASP A 54 -16.59 -10.18 12.30
N ASP A 55 -16.73 -9.28 13.27
CA ASP A 55 -17.49 -8.03 13.16
C ASP A 55 -16.63 -6.80 12.81
N LYS A 56 -15.31 -6.86 13.09
CA LYS A 56 -14.40 -5.72 12.91
C LYS A 56 -13.39 -5.96 11.79
N PHE A 57 -13.44 -5.10 10.78
CA PHE A 57 -12.48 -5.06 9.69
C PHE A 57 -12.00 -3.64 9.40
N TYR A 58 -10.81 -3.54 8.83
CA TYR A 58 -10.24 -2.31 8.34
C TYR A 58 -10.01 -2.41 6.83
N LEU A 59 -10.29 -1.33 6.11
CA LEU A 59 -10.01 -1.21 4.69
C LEU A 59 -8.62 -0.65 4.48
N LEU A 60 -7.73 -1.48 3.96
CA LEU A 60 -6.38 -1.11 3.56
C LEU A 60 -6.41 -0.64 2.10
N THR A 61 -6.16 0.65 1.87
CA THR A 61 -6.12 1.25 0.54
C THR A 61 -4.73 1.78 0.23
N TYR A 62 -4.27 1.60 -1.00
CA TYR A 62 -3.03 2.22 -1.45
C TYR A 62 -3.30 3.63 -1.96
N GLN A 63 -2.68 4.65 -1.34
CA GLN A 63 -2.73 6.01 -1.83
C GLN A 63 -1.59 6.27 -2.81
N PRO A 64 -1.88 6.66 -4.07
CA PRO A 64 -0.84 7.04 -5.02
C PRO A 64 -0.11 8.33 -4.58
N ALA A 65 0.99 8.66 -5.24
CA ALA A 65 1.82 9.83 -4.94
C ALA A 65 1.00 11.11 -4.68
N PRO A 66 1.40 11.95 -3.72
CA PRO A 66 2.77 12.12 -3.23
C PRO A 66 3.21 11.17 -2.10
N ILE A 67 2.30 10.49 -1.43
CA ILE A 67 2.62 9.69 -0.24
C ILE A 67 3.06 8.26 -0.61
N SER A 68 2.46 7.65 -1.65
CA SER A 68 2.76 6.27 -2.09
C SER A 68 2.76 5.27 -0.92
N ALA A 69 1.74 5.35 -0.06
CA ALA A 69 1.67 4.55 1.16
C ALA A 69 0.31 3.86 1.33
N TRP A 70 0.36 2.85 2.18
CA TRP A 70 -0.78 2.04 2.57
C TRP A 70 -1.51 2.69 3.75
N VAL A 71 -2.79 2.98 3.56
CA VAL A 71 -3.64 3.67 4.55
C VAL A 71 -4.76 2.74 4.98
N LEU A 72 -5.01 2.68 6.30
CA LEU A 72 -6.11 1.92 6.90
C LEU A 72 -7.29 2.86 7.20
N HIS A 73 -8.48 2.46 6.76
CA HIS A 73 -9.75 3.11 7.03
C HIS A 73 -10.68 2.18 7.84
N PRO A 74 -11.53 2.72 8.74
CA PRO A 74 -11.59 4.12 9.17
C PRO A 74 -10.34 4.56 9.94
N GLN A 75 -10.04 5.86 9.90
CA GLN A 75 -8.91 6.45 10.61
C GLN A 75 -9.27 6.70 12.08
N ASP A 76 -9.55 5.61 12.77
CA ASP A 76 -9.93 5.62 14.18
C ASP A 76 -8.70 5.71 15.10
N ASN A 77 -8.90 6.04 16.38
CA ASN A 77 -7.87 6.06 17.42
C ASN A 77 -7.66 4.67 18.07
N ASP A 78 -8.30 3.63 17.56
CA ASP A 78 -8.16 2.27 18.03
C ASP A 78 -6.71 1.74 18.03
N SER A 79 -6.27 1.19 19.16
CA SER A 79 -4.94 0.59 19.35
C SER A 79 -4.65 -0.55 18.36
N THR A 80 -5.68 -1.24 17.88
CA THR A 80 -5.53 -2.31 16.88
C THR A 80 -5.10 -1.73 15.54
N ARG A 81 -5.67 -0.59 15.13
CA ARG A 81 -5.26 0.09 13.90
C ARG A 81 -3.79 0.50 13.98
N ALA A 82 -3.37 1.11 15.09
CA ALA A 82 -1.96 1.47 15.30
C ALA A 82 -1.05 0.24 15.20
N THR A 83 -1.47 -0.89 15.78
CA THR A 83 -0.73 -2.16 15.70
C THR A 83 -0.65 -2.68 14.26
N LEU A 84 -1.75 -2.67 13.50
CA LEU A 84 -1.78 -3.08 12.10
C LEU A 84 -0.95 -2.17 11.21
N SER A 85 -1.04 -0.86 11.40
CA SER A 85 -0.23 0.13 10.68
C SER A 85 1.26 -0.11 10.94
N ASN A 86 1.65 -0.29 12.20
CA ASN A 86 3.04 -0.59 12.58
C ASN A 86 3.50 -1.93 11.97
N LEU A 87 2.65 -2.95 11.97
CA LEU A 87 2.94 -4.25 11.36
C LEU A 87 3.17 -4.12 9.84
N ILE A 88 2.29 -3.40 9.15
CA ILE A 88 2.39 -3.15 7.70
C ILE A 88 3.67 -2.38 7.41
N GLN A 89 3.92 -1.29 8.14
CA GLN A 89 5.14 -0.50 8.01
C GLN A 89 6.38 -1.38 8.21
N ARG A 90 6.40 -2.19 9.28
CA ARG A 90 7.52 -3.10 9.57
C ARG A 90 7.70 -4.18 8.52
N ALA A 91 6.62 -4.69 7.95
CA ALA A 91 6.67 -5.68 6.87
C ALA A 91 7.29 -5.08 5.60
N LEU A 92 6.91 -3.85 5.26
CA LEU A 92 7.46 -3.12 4.12
C LEU A 92 8.90 -2.65 4.36
N THR A 93 9.27 -2.23 5.58
CA THR A 93 10.65 -1.84 5.91
C THR A 93 11.60 -3.02 6.08
N LYS A 94 11.09 -4.21 6.45
CA LYS A 94 11.90 -5.44 6.51
C LYS A 94 12.21 -6.01 5.14
N GLN A 95 11.51 -5.56 4.10
CA GLN A 95 11.98 -5.79 2.74
C GLN A 95 13.27 -4.98 2.60
N PRO A 96 14.44 -5.62 2.36
CA PRO A 96 15.66 -4.87 2.13
C PRO A 96 15.40 -3.96 0.94
N ALA A 97 15.62 -2.67 1.17
CA ALA A 97 15.56 -1.64 0.16
C ALA A 97 16.49 -2.03 -1.00
N GLY A 98 15.96 -2.70 -2.01
CA GLY A 98 16.50 -2.66 -3.34
C GLY A 98 16.37 -1.23 -3.83
N ASN A 99 17.50 -0.53 -3.87
CA ASN A 99 17.74 0.80 -4.45
C ASN A 99 17.21 2.03 -3.68
N THR A 100 18.12 2.66 -2.95
CA THR A 100 18.65 4.02 -3.19
C THR A 100 18.88 4.75 -1.87
N ARG A 101 19.92 4.34 -1.15
CA ARG A 101 20.67 5.26 -0.30
C ARG A 101 21.87 5.73 -1.13
N ARG A 102 21.63 6.63 -2.09
CA ARG A 102 22.68 7.48 -2.65
C ARG A 102 22.59 8.82 -1.93
N ASN A 103 23.35 8.95 -0.85
CA ASN A 103 23.97 10.22 -0.48
C ASN A 103 25.02 9.97 0.60
N SER A 104 26.29 9.93 0.21
CA SER A 104 27.46 10.33 0.99
C SER A 104 28.58 10.58 -0.01
#